data_AF-A0A7X8XA27-F1
#
_entry.id   AF-A0A7X8XA27-F1
#
_cell.length_a   1.000
_cell.length_b   1.000
_cell.length_c   1.000
_cell.angle_alpha   90.00
_cell.angle_beta   90.00
_cell.angle_gamma   90.00
#
_symmetry.space_group_name_H-M   'P 1'
#
loop_
_entity.id
_entity.type
_entity.pdbx_description
1 polymer ?
#
loop_
_entity_poly.entity_id
_entity_poly.type
_entity_poly.pdbx_seq_one_letter_code
_entity_poly.pdbx_strand_id
1 'polypeptide(L)'
;MAIYIDENADRMPPLFDTHVVGGANQTWQWAHLLSAAVSLPGDVFMCPLMQDHPGSRKRPAQNPDAAPDGYYTYINYGMSRLFSHGTYGVKLLVPKIKSPSKVIMCADDYYNSVRMRGYVHMPEFYSEAGAWGLIDNRHDGACNVLYPDAHAESQKTCTNLSRFAHTASNNPYVSGYFSGGASKLPWCPIK
;
A
#
# COMPACT_ATOMS: atom_id res chain seq x y z
N MET A 1 16.66 -7.55 -1.82
CA MET A 1 16.01 -6.86 -2.94
C MET A 1 16.37 -5.39 -2.83
N ALA A 2 17.13 -4.91 -3.80
CA ALA A 2 17.74 -3.60 -3.82
C ALA A 2 16.74 -2.54 -4.28
N ILE A 3 16.03 -1.89 -3.36
CA ILE A 3 15.26 -0.68 -3.68
C ILE A 3 16.20 0.53 -3.90
N TYR A 4 17.50 0.37 -3.59
CA TYR A 4 18.48 1.46 -3.50
C TYR A 4 19.80 1.26 -4.23
N ILE A 5 19.98 0.11 -4.87
CA ILE A 5 21.08 -0.03 -5.80
C ILE A 5 20.49 0.43 -7.14
N ASP A 6 21.24 1.25 -7.88
CA ASP A 6 20.94 2.00 -9.12
C ASP A 6 20.18 1.24 -10.26
N GLU A 7 19.77 0.00 -10.04
CA GLU A 7 19.06 -0.87 -10.97
C GLU A 7 17.71 -0.31 -11.46
N ASN A 8 17.12 0.67 -10.76
CA ASN A 8 15.88 1.33 -11.16
C ASN A 8 16.01 2.86 -11.32
N ALA A 9 17.21 3.39 -11.56
CA ALA A 9 17.46 4.84 -11.71
C ALA A 9 16.84 5.69 -10.57
N ASP A 10 17.03 5.21 -9.33
CA ASP A 10 16.47 5.77 -8.09
C ASP A 10 14.94 5.92 -8.05
N ARG A 11 14.22 5.17 -8.90
CA ARG A 11 12.77 5.17 -8.89
C ARG A 11 12.22 4.22 -7.83
N MET A 12 11.24 4.71 -7.08
CA MET A 12 10.39 3.86 -6.27
C MET A 12 9.48 3.02 -7.17
N PRO A 13 9.07 1.84 -6.67
CA PRO A 13 7.95 1.10 -7.22
C PRO A 13 6.75 2.00 -7.54
N PRO A 14 6.26 2.04 -8.79
CA PRO A 14 5.03 2.77 -9.09
C PRO A 14 3.82 2.12 -8.42
N LEU A 15 2.73 2.88 -8.32
CA LEU A 15 1.46 2.34 -7.87
C LEU A 15 0.83 1.44 -8.94
N PHE A 16 0.94 1.87 -10.19
CA PHE A 16 0.55 1.13 -11.38
C PHE A 16 1.58 1.28 -12.47
N ASP A 17 1.65 0.28 -13.34
CA ASP A 17 2.34 0.38 -14.61
C ASP A 17 1.38 0.02 -15.75
N THR A 18 1.69 0.47 -16.97
CA THR A 18 0.90 0.13 -18.16
C THR A 18 1.58 -1.03 -18.88
N HIS A 19 0.87 -2.15 -18.99
CA HIS A 19 1.33 -3.33 -19.71
C HIS A 19 0.47 -3.55 -20.95
N VAL A 20 1.09 -3.89 -22.09
CA VAL A 20 0.36 -4.20 -23.32
C VAL A 20 0.05 -5.69 -23.31
N VAL A 21 -1.24 -6.05 -23.29
CA VAL A 21 -1.71 -7.44 -23.29
C VAL A 21 -2.64 -7.62 -24.48
N GLY A 22 -2.30 -8.53 -25.39
CA GLY A 22 -3.11 -8.78 -26.59
C GLY A 22 -3.30 -7.54 -27.48
N GLY A 23 -2.34 -6.61 -27.49
CA GLY A 23 -2.41 -5.35 -28.25
C GLY A 23 -3.22 -4.23 -27.58
N ALA A 24 -3.74 -4.44 -26.37
CA ALA A 24 -4.43 -3.42 -25.59
C ALA A 24 -3.59 -2.96 -24.39
N ASN A 25 -3.57 -1.66 -24.13
CA ASN A 25 -2.98 -1.10 -22.91
C ASN A 25 -3.85 -1.47 -21.70
N GLN A 26 -3.28 -2.20 -20.75
CA GLN A 26 -3.90 -2.50 -19.47
C GLN A 26 -3.08 -1.87 -18.34
N THR A 27 -3.77 -1.30 -17.35
CA THR A 27 -3.13 -0.77 -16.14
C THR A 27 -3.05 -1.88 -15.10
N TRP A 28 -1.85 -2.20 -14.64
CA TRP A 28 -1.57 -3.26 -13.68
C TRP A 28 -0.98 -2.67 -12.40
N GLN A 29 -1.34 -3.23 -11.25
CA GLN A 29 -0.67 -2.89 -9.99
C GLN A 29 0.77 -3.39 -10.04
N TRP A 30 1.73 -2.56 -9.62
CA TRP A 30 3.14 -2.91 -9.70
C TRP A 30 3.49 -4.21 -8.96
N ALA A 31 2.88 -4.46 -7.80
CA ALA A 31 3.12 -5.68 -7.04
C ALA A 31 2.67 -6.94 -7.81
N HIS A 32 1.64 -6.84 -8.66
CA HIS A 32 1.21 -7.95 -9.52
C HIS A 32 2.23 -8.20 -10.63
N LEU A 33 2.81 -7.15 -11.21
CA LEU A 33 3.89 -7.27 -12.19
C LEU A 33 5.17 -7.84 -11.56
N LEU A 34 5.52 -7.42 -10.34
CA LEU A 34 6.61 -8.03 -9.59
C LEU A 34 6.35 -9.51 -9.36
N SER A 35 5.15 -9.86 -8.91
CA SER A 35 4.74 -11.25 -8.73
C SER A 35 4.89 -12.08 -10.00
N ALA A 36 4.50 -11.53 -11.15
CA ALA A 36 4.71 -12.16 -12.46
C ALA A 36 6.20 -12.37 -12.75
N ALA A 37 6.99 -11.32 -12.62
CA ALA A 37 8.40 -11.29 -13.01
C ALA A 37 9.27 -12.26 -12.20
N VAL A 38 8.99 -12.42 -10.91
CA VAL A 38 9.78 -13.27 -10.01
C VAL A 38 9.00 -14.47 -9.46
N SER A 39 7.87 -14.80 -10.08
CA SER A 39 7.03 -15.96 -9.73
C SER A 39 6.56 -16.00 -8.26
N LEU A 40 6.24 -14.84 -7.66
CA LEU A 40 5.77 -14.81 -6.27
C LEU A 40 4.32 -15.28 -6.17
N PRO A 41 4.00 -16.16 -5.21
CA PRO A 41 2.62 -16.55 -4.92
C PRO A 41 1.84 -15.40 -4.25
N GLY A 42 0.51 -15.46 -4.34
CA GLY A 42 -0.37 -14.39 -3.86
C GLY A 42 -0.44 -14.22 -2.35
N ASP A 43 -0.06 -15.23 -1.57
CA ASP A 43 0.08 -15.18 -0.11
C ASP A 43 1.14 -14.18 0.35
N VAL A 44 2.17 -13.90 -0.45
CA VAL A 44 3.22 -12.91 -0.14
C VAL A 44 2.65 -11.51 0.07
N PHE A 45 1.52 -11.20 -0.58
CA PHE A 45 0.86 -9.89 -0.49
C PHE A 45 -0.22 -9.83 0.58
N MET A 46 -0.37 -10.88 1.39
CA MET A 46 -1.36 -10.95 2.45
C MET A 46 -0.73 -11.11 3.83
N CYS A 47 -1.27 -10.38 4.80
CA CYS A 47 -0.90 -10.56 6.19
C CYS A 47 -1.54 -11.86 6.73
N PRO A 48 -0.80 -12.74 7.45
CA PRO A 48 -1.37 -13.94 8.04
C PRO A 48 -2.58 -13.68 8.97
N LEU A 49 -2.60 -12.53 9.65
CA LEU A 49 -3.71 -12.10 10.52
C LEU A 49 -4.96 -11.64 9.76
N MET A 50 -4.88 -11.44 8.44
CA MET A 50 -6.04 -11.20 7.57
C MET A 50 -6.67 -12.54 7.16
N GLN A 51 -7.15 -13.32 8.14
CA GLN A 51 -7.67 -14.68 7.93
C GLN A 51 -9.00 -14.70 7.16
N ASP A 52 -9.82 -13.67 7.34
CA ASP A 52 -11.13 -13.54 6.69
C ASP A 52 -11.00 -12.94 5.28
N HIS A 53 -10.25 -13.58 4.39
CA HIS A 53 -10.06 -13.09 3.04
C HIS A 53 -10.75 -14.02 2.02
N PRO A 54 -11.77 -13.56 1.24
CA PRO A 54 -12.53 -14.40 0.30
C PRO A 54 -11.78 -14.70 -1.02
N GLY A 55 -10.46 -14.77 -0.96
CA GLY A 55 -9.59 -14.71 -2.13
C GLY A 55 -8.40 -15.65 -2.01
N SER A 56 -7.74 -15.86 -3.13
CA SER A 56 -6.89 -17.02 -3.27
C SER A 56 -5.49 -16.76 -2.74
N ARG A 57 -5.32 -16.93 -1.41
CA ARG A 57 -4.01 -17.07 -0.75
C ARG A 57 -3.05 -18.02 -1.49
N LYS A 58 -3.60 -18.99 -2.22
CA LYS A 58 -2.82 -20.01 -2.94
C LYS A 58 -2.76 -19.79 -4.46
N ARG A 59 -3.05 -18.58 -4.96
CA ARG A 59 -2.92 -18.33 -6.40
C ARG A 59 -1.44 -18.28 -6.80
N PRO A 60 -1.06 -18.93 -7.91
CA PRO A 60 0.28 -18.80 -8.46
C PRO A 60 0.51 -17.38 -8.98
N ALA A 61 1.77 -17.08 -9.28
CA ALA A 61 2.19 -15.89 -10.03
C ALA A 61 1.21 -15.57 -11.17
N GLN A 62 0.72 -14.34 -11.24
CA GLN A 62 -0.12 -13.92 -12.35
C GLN A 62 0.74 -13.67 -13.57
N ASN A 63 0.32 -14.19 -14.71
CA ASN A 63 0.91 -13.84 -15.99
C ASN A 63 0.04 -12.77 -16.65
N PRO A 64 0.52 -11.52 -16.79
CA PRO A 64 -0.25 -10.45 -17.42
C PRO A 64 -0.62 -10.76 -18.87
N ASP A 65 0.16 -11.59 -19.57
CA ASP A 65 -0.13 -11.99 -20.95
C ASP A 65 -1.23 -13.06 -21.07
N ALA A 66 -1.54 -13.77 -19.98
CA ALA A 66 -2.48 -14.89 -19.97
C ALA A 66 -3.90 -14.50 -19.53
N ALA A 67 -4.06 -13.41 -18.77
CA ALA A 67 -5.37 -12.93 -18.31
C ALA A 67 -5.31 -11.45 -17.89
N PRO A 68 -6.38 -10.66 -18.09
CA PRO A 68 -6.50 -9.32 -17.52
C PRO A 68 -6.45 -9.34 -15.99
N ASP A 69 -5.97 -8.25 -15.37
CA ASP A 69 -5.75 -8.10 -13.92
C ASP A 69 -7.01 -8.50 -13.13
N GLY A 70 -6.99 -9.70 -12.56
CA GLY A 70 -8.24 -10.33 -12.12
C GLY A 70 -8.26 -10.83 -10.69
N TYR A 71 -7.11 -11.15 -10.06
CA TYR A 71 -7.21 -12.24 -9.08
C TYR A 71 -6.26 -12.27 -7.90
N TYR A 72 -5.40 -11.26 -7.72
CA TYR A 72 -4.79 -11.08 -6.41
C TYR A 72 -5.78 -10.22 -5.69
N THR A 73 -6.51 -10.89 -4.80
CA THR A 73 -7.49 -10.23 -4.00
C THR A 73 -6.78 -9.30 -3.03
N TYR A 74 -6.57 -8.09 -3.53
CA TYR A 74 -5.97 -6.88 -3.00
C TYR A 74 -4.91 -7.04 -1.89
N ILE A 75 -3.72 -6.53 -2.21
CA ILE A 75 -2.53 -6.42 -1.37
C ILE A 75 -2.89 -5.75 -0.03
N ASN A 76 -2.55 -6.38 1.10
CA ASN A 76 -2.84 -5.85 2.45
C ASN A 76 -1.77 -4.87 2.97
N TYR A 77 -0.97 -4.34 2.04
CA TYR A 77 0.14 -3.42 2.24
C TYR A 77 -0.02 -2.25 1.26
N GLY A 78 -0.97 -1.37 1.54
CA GLY A 78 -1.29 -0.23 0.69
C GLY A 78 -0.15 0.78 0.59
N MET A 79 0.08 1.30 -0.62
CA MET A 79 1.07 2.35 -0.87
C MET A 79 0.45 3.72 -0.68
N SER A 80 1.18 4.62 -0.01
CA SER A 80 0.74 6.01 0.17
C SER A 80 0.50 6.69 -1.19
N ARG A 81 -0.73 7.14 -1.41
CA ARG A 81 -1.16 7.79 -2.67
C ARG A 81 -0.31 9.03 -3.00
N LEU A 82 0.31 9.66 -2.01
CA LEU A 82 1.08 10.89 -2.17
C LEU A 82 2.41 10.68 -2.92
N PHE A 83 2.89 9.43 -3.04
CA PHE A 83 3.99 9.05 -3.94
C PHE A 83 3.57 8.93 -5.41
N SER A 84 2.28 8.74 -5.68
CA SER A 84 1.73 8.66 -7.03
C SER A 84 1.16 9.99 -7.53
N HIS A 85 1.04 10.99 -6.65
CA HIS A 85 0.31 12.22 -6.94
C HIS A 85 1.22 13.32 -7.52
N GLY A 86 0.99 13.69 -8.77
CA GLY A 86 1.83 14.64 -9.51
C GLY A 86 1.96 16.03 -8.88
N THR A 87 0.98 16.47 -8.06
CA THR A 87 0.97 17.80 -7.42
C THR A 87 2.00 17.95 -6.31
N TYR A 88 2.44 16.86 -5.66
CA TYR A 88 3.44 16.95 -4.58
C TYR A 88 4.88 16.79 -5.09
N GLY A 89 5.09 16.71 -6.41
CA GLY A 89 6.42 16.77 -7.03
C GLY A 89 7.31 15.52 -6.92
N VAL A 90 6.88 14.50 -6.15
CA VAL A 90 7.58 13.21 -6.00
C VAL A 90 6.88 12.18 -6.87
N LYS A 91 7.09 12.23 -8.18
CA LYS A 91 6.82 11.07 -9.02
C LYS A 91 7.89 10.03 -8.73
N LEU A 92 7.68 9.24 -7.68
CA LEU A 92 8.38 7.97 -7.47
C LEU A 92 9.91 8.08 -7.55
N LEU A 93 10.52 9.18 -7.10
CA LEU A 93 11.98 9.37 -7.11
C LEU A 93 12.46 9.46 -5.67
N VAL A 94 13.25 8.48 -5.23
CA VAL A 94 13.82 8.40 -3.87
C VAL A 94 14.61 9.66 -3.51
N PRO A 95 15.45 10.26 -4.38
CA PRO A 95 16.28 11.42 -4.02
C PRO A 95 15.48 12.70 -3.72
N LYS A 96 14.18 12.73 -4.09
CA LYS A 96 13.30 13.87 -3.80
C LYS A 96 12.67 13.79 -2.42
N ILE A 97 12.86 12.69 -1.69
CA ILE A 97 12.29 12.49 -0.36
C ILE A 97 13.23 13.11 0.67
N LYS A 98 12.74 14.09 1.43
CA LYS A 98 13.59 14.81 2.39
C LYS A 98 13.92 14.02 3.65
N SER A 99 13.01 13.14 4.09
CA SER A 99 13.18 12.31 5.28
C SER A 99 12.73 10.86 5.03
N PRO A 100 13.48 10.07 4.24
CA PRO A 100 13.10 8.70 3.86
C PRO A 100 12.72 7.79 5.03
N SER A 101 13.35 7.95 6.20
CA SER A 101 13.07 7.16 7.39
C SER A 101 11.84 7.60 8.20
N LYS A 102 11.11 8.62 7.76
CA LYS A 102 9.98 9.20 8.51
C LYS A 102 8.69 9.26 7.73
N VAL A 103 8.71 8.91 6.46
CA VAL A 103 7.56 8.97 5.54
C VAL A 103 7.04 7.55 5.32
N ILE A 104 5.72 7.39 5.36
CA ILE A 104 5.04 6.12 5.14
C ILE A 104 5.04 5.79 3.65
N MET A 105 5.81 4.81 3.20
CA MET A 105 5.76 4.31 1.81
C MET A 105 4.61 3.33 1.64
N CYS A 106 4.65 2.22 2.39
CA CYS A 106 3.55 1.26 2.47
C CYS A 106 3.18 1.00 3.93
N ALA A 107 1.95 0.58 4.19
CA ALA A 107 1.56 0.16 5.53
C ALA A 107 0.48 -0.92 5.48
N ASP A 108 0.30 -1.64 6.59
CA ASP A 108 -0.85 -2.54 6.74
C ASP A 108 -2.16 -1.79 6.50
N ASP A 109 -2.95 -2.27 5.56
CA ASP A 109 -4.18 -1.59 5.16
C ASP A 109 -5.35 -2.56 4.96
N TYR A 110 -6.56 -2.02 5.05
CA TYR A 110 -7.79 -2.71 4.66
C TYR A 110 -8.61 -1.86 3.69
N TYR A 111 -9.30 -2.52 2.77
CA TYR A 111 -10.20 -1.87 1.84
C TYR A 111 -11.45 -1.36 2.55
N ASN A 112 -11.70 -0.06 2.50
CA ASN A 112 -12.83 0.56 3.19
C ASN A 112 -14.18 -0.10 2.83
N SER A 113 -14.44 -0.32 1.54
CA SER A 113 -15.73 -0.87 1.07
C SER A 113 -15.88 -2.37 1.33
N VAL A 114 -14.78 -3.11 1.48
CA VAL A 114 -14.79 -4.55 1.84
C VAL A 114 -13.65 -4.81 2.82
N ARG A 115 -13.90 -4.54 4.11
CA ARG A 115 -12.88 -4.52 5.18
C ARG A 115 -12.17 -5.85 5.45
N MET A 116 -12.53 -6.90 4.71
CA MET A 116 -11.88 -8.20 4.67
C MET A 116 -10.71 -8.28 3.66
N ARG A 117 -10.50 -7.25 2.85
CA ARG A 117 -9.49 -7.18 1.78
C ARG A 117 -8.48 -6.07 2.07
N GLY A 118 -7.34 -6.07 1.40
CA GLY A 118 -6.43 -4.92 1.37
C GLY A 118 -6.77 -3.96 0.23
N TYR A 119 -5.99 -2.91 0.01
CA TYR A 119 -6.13 -2.05 -1.15
C TYR A 119 -4.82 -1.31 -1.49
N VAL A 120 -4.51 -1.20 -2.77
CA VAL A 120 -3.21 -0.65 -3.17
C VAL A 120 -3.07 0.85 -2.87
N HIS A 121 -4.18 1.60 -2.87
CA HIS A 121 -4.17 3.06 -2.64
C HIS A 121 -4.46 3.41 -1.19
N MET A 122 -3.45 3.87 -0.48
CA MET A 122 -3.62 4.35 0.89
C MET A 122 -3.66 5.87 0.95
N PRO A 123 -4.78 6.49 1.39
CA PRO A 123 -4.83 7.92 1.61
C PRO A 123 -4.32 8.30 3.00
N GLU A 124 -3.98 9.58 3.10
CA GLU A 124 -3.56 10.30 4.29
C GLU A 124 -4.72 10.72 5.20
N PHE A 125 -5.92 10.21 4.95
CA PHE A 125 -7.14 10.55 5.67
C PHE A 125 -8.04 9.33 5.85
N TYR A 126 -8.93 9.41 6.83
CA TYR A 126 -10.00 8.44 7.00
C TYR A 126 -11.20 8.77 6.13
N SER A 127 -11.82 7.76 5.53
CA SER A 127 -13.07 7.89 4.77
C SER A 127 -13.96 6.68 5.01
N GLU A 128 -15.24 6.90 5.27
CA GLU A 128 -16.24 5.83 5.35
C GLU A 128 -16.78 5.45 3.96
N ALA A 129 -16.46 6.23 2.93
CA ALA A 129 -16.89 6.00 1.55
C ALA A 129 -15.70 5.88 0.57
N GLY A 130 -15.97 5.33 -0.61
CA GLY A 130 -15.01 5.27 -1.70
C GLY A 130 -13.98 4.15 -1.59
N ALA A 131 -13.22 4.00 -2.66
CA ALA A 131 -12.30 2.89 -2.81
C ALA A 131 -10.89 3.24 -2.30
N TRP A 132 -10.67 3.04 -1.00
CA TRP A 132 -9.43 3.39 -0.30
C TRP A 132 -8.94 2.26 0.59
N GLY A 133 -7.61 2.15 0.70
CA GLY A 133 -6.91 1.32 1.68
C GLY A 133 -6.66 2.14 2.94
N LEU A 134 -7.31 1.78 4.04
CA LEU A 134 -7.20 2.52 5.29
C LEU A 134 -6.26 1.78 6.24
N ILE A 135 -5.51 2.53 7.06
CA ILE A 135 -4.58 1.97 8.06
C ILE A 135 -5.29 0.89 8.89
N ASP A 136 -4.73 -0.33 8.89
CA ASP A 136 -5.20 -1.44 9.69
C ASP A 136 -4.34 -1.61 10.94
N ASN A 137 -4.99 -1.61 12.10
CA ASN A 137 -4.39 -1.77 13.42
C ASN A 137 -4.40 -3.24 13.90
N ARG A 138 -4.39 -4.18 12.94
CA ARG A 138 -4.53 -5.64 13.16
C ARG A 138 -3.46 -6.27 14.07
N HIS A 139 -2.37 -5.56 14.37
CA HIS A 139 -1.26 -6.06 15.20
C HIS A 139 -1.35 -5.52 16.64
N ASP A 140 -2.42 -5.90 17.35
CA ASP A 140 -2.66 -5.43 18.74
C ASP A 140 -2.63 -3.89 18.84
N GLY A 141 -3.41 -3.24 17.98
CA GLY A 141 -3.45 -1.78 17.89
C GLY A 141 -2.29 -1.16 17.12
N ALA A 142 -1.35 -1.95 16.58
CA ALA A 142 -0.25 -1.48 15.74
C ALA A 142 -0.47 -1.80 14.25
N CYS A 143 0.24 -1.05 13.42
CA CYS A 143 0.28 -1.16 11.96
C CYS A 143 1.74 -1.24 11.54
N ASN A 144 2.12 -2.23 10.72
CA ASN A 144 3.48 -2.28 10.18
C ASN A 144 3.60 -1.28 9.03
N VAL A 145 4.69 -0.53 9.03
CA VAL A 145 5.00 0.50 8.05
C VAL A 145 6.32 0.15 7.39
N LEU A 146 6.34 0.16 6.06
CA LEU A 146 7.54 0.16 5.25
C LEU A 146 7.87 1.60 4.87
N TYR A 147 9.12 1.97 5.05
CA TYR A 147 9.61 3.30 4.76
C TYR A 147 10.34 3.33 3.40
N PRO A 148 10.40 4.49 2.73
CA PRO A 148 11.20 4.66 1.52
C PRO A 148 12.65 4.24 1.70
N ASP A 149 13.15 4.28 2.94
CA ASP A 149 14.50 3.86 3.21
C ASP A 149 14.67 2.31 3.40
N ALA A 150 13.63 1.55 3.06
CA ALA A 150 13.50 0.10 3.17
C ALA A 150 13.57 -0.50 4.58
N HIS A 151 13.65 0.31 5.63
CA HIS A 151 13.37 -0.23 6.97
C HIS A 151 11.86 -0.42 7.13
N ALA A 152 11.50 -1.35 8.03
CA ALA A 152 10.11 -1.56 8.43
C ALA A 152 10.01 -1.45 9.95
N GLU A 153 8.94 -0.81 10.43
CA GLU A 153 8.68 -0.63 11.86
C GLU A 153 7.20 -0.82 12.15
N SER A 154 6.86 -1.28 13.36
CA SER A 154 5.49 -1.33 13.83
C SER A 154 5.13 -0.03 14.53
N GLN A 155 4.18 0.71 13.98
CA GLN A 155 3.70 1.98 14.52
C GLN A 155 2.39 1.75 15.25
N LYS A 156 2.34 2.15 16.53
CA LYS A 156 1.09 2.09 17.31
C LYS A 156 0.09 3.09 16.74
N THR A 157 -1.13 2.61 16.51
CA THR A 157 -2.27 3.46 16.19
C THR A 157 -2.91 3.99 17.47
N CYS A 158 -3.81 4.97 17.35
CA CYS A 158 -4.53 5.51 18.50
C CYS A 158 -5.76 4.69 18.92
N THR A 159 -6.03 3.55 18.26
CA THR A 159 -7.20 2.73 18.54
C THR A 159 -6.86 1.24 18.55
N ASN A 160 -7.54 0.48 19.40
CA ASN A 160 -7.47 -0.98 19.43
C ASN A 160 -8.76 -1.61 18.87
N LEU A 161 -9.68 -0.81 18.33
CA LEU A 161 -10.89 -1.33 17.73
C LEU A 161 -10.55 -2.11 16.47
N SER A 162 -11.27 -3.20 16.24
CA SER A 162 -11.20 -3.88 14.94
C SER A 162 -11.57 -2.91 13.82
N ARG A 163 -10.95 -3.06 12.64
CA ARG A 163 -11.32 -2.32 11.43
C ARG A 163 -12.81 -2.32 11.13
N PHE A 164 -13.57 -3.33 11.52
CA PHE A 164 -15.03 -3.38 11.33
C PHE A 164 -15.81 -2.39 12.22
N ALA A 165 -15.19 -1.88 13.28
CA ALA A 165 -15.78 -0.96 14.25
C ALA A 165 -15.25 0.48 14.14
N HIS A 166 -14.36 0.76 13.18
CA HIS A 166 -13.90 2.13 12.94
C HIS A 166 -15.03 3.06 12.51
N THR A 167 -15.02 4.26 13.07
CA THR A 167 -15.92 5.38 12.77
C THR A 167 -15.11 6.66 12.51
N ALA A 168 -15.77 7.73 12.05
CA ALA A 168 -15.12 9.03 11.85
C ALA A 168 -14.38 9.58 13.09
N SER A 169 -14.86 9.27 14.31
CA SER A 169 -14.27 9.75 15.57
C SER A 169 -13.35 8.73 16.26
N ASN A 170 -13.33 7.48 15.81
CA ASN A 170 -12.49 6.43 16.38
C ASN A 170 -11.89 5.56 15.28
N ASN A 171 -10.74 5.99 14.79
CA ASN A 171 -9.95 5.32 13.75
C ASN A 171 -8.48 5.75 13.87
N PRO A 172 -7.54 5.06 13.21
CA PRO A 172 -6.10 5.33 13.31
C PRO A 172 -5.66 6.75 12.92
N TYR A 173 -6.45 7.50 12.15
CA TYR A 173 -6.08 8.83 11.64
C TYR A 173 -6.42 9.98 12.61
N VAL A 174 -7.12 9.70 13.71
CA VAL A 174 -7.61 10.73 14.66
C VAL A 174 -6.46 11.42 15.39
N SER A 175 -5.45 10.65 15.82
CA SER A 175 -4.30 11.19 16.58
C SER A 175 -3.09 10.27 16.46
N GLY A 176 -1.92 10.76 16.89
CA GLY A 176 -0.67 9.99 16.86
C GLY A 176 -0.03 9.95 15.46
N TYR A 177 0.70 8.87 15.17
CA TYR A 177 1.60 8.79 14.02
C TYR A 177 0.89 8.98 12.67
N PHE A 178 -0.29 8.38 12.49
CA PHE A 178 -1.05 8.43 11.24
C PHE A 178 -1.91 9.70 11.06
N SER A 179 -1.88 10.63 12.01
CA SER A 179 -2.74 11.82 11.99
C SER A 179 -2.19 12.99 11.17
N GLY A 180 -3.09 13.91 10.80
CA GLY A 180 -2.78 15.25 10.28
C GLY A 180 -2.58 15.38 8.75
N GLY A 181 -2.72 14.29 8.00
CA GLY A 181 -2.90 14.33 6.55
C GLY A 181 -1.72 14.86 5.73
N ALA A 182 -1.99 15.30 4.50
CA ALA A 182 -0.99 15.54 3.44
C ALA A 182 0.07 16.58 3.76
N SER A 183 -0.13 17.35 4.83
CA SER A 183 0.78 18.38 5.30
C SER A 183 1.73 17.91 6.40
N LYS A 184 1.60 16.69 6.92
CA LYS A 184 2.45 16.17 7.98
C LYS A 184 3.54 15.27 7.45
N LEU A 185 4.64 15.22 8.19
CA LEU A 185 5.85 14.50 7.80
C LEU A 185 5.60 13.02 7.44
N PRO A 186 4.80 12.23 8.20
CA PRO A 186 4.55 10.83 7.84
C PRO A 186 3.90 10.65 6.47
N TRP A 187 3.09 11.61 6.02
CA TRP A 187 2.37 11.53 4.76
C TRP A 187 3.05 12.30 3.63
N CYS A 188 3.86 13.32 3.94
CA CYS A 188 4.35 14.28 2.97
C CYS A 188 5.84 14.02 2.63
N PRO A 189 6.15 13.39 1.47
CA PRO A 189 7.52 13.02 1.14
C PRO A 189 8.47 14.21 0.93
N ILE A 190 7.94 15.39 0.61
CA ILE A 190 8.72 16.61 0.34
C ILE A 190 8.96 17.50 1.56
N LYS A 191 8.49 17.11 2.74
CA LYS A 191 8.65 17.89 3.97
C LYS A 191 9.89 17.52 4.75
#